data_AF-A0A6B3GQQ1-F1
#
_entry.id   AF-A0A6B3GQQ1-F1
#
_cell.length_a   1.000
_cell.length_b   1.000
_cell.length_c   1.000
_cell.angle_alpha   90.00
_cell.angle_beta   90.00
_cell.angle_gamma   90.00
#
_symmetry.space_group_name_H-M   'P 1'
#
loop_
_entity.id
_entity.type
_entity.pdbx_description
1 polymer ?
#
loop_
_entity_poly.entity_id
_entity_poly.type
_entity_poly.pdbx_seq_one_letter_code
_entity_poly.pdbx_strand_id
1 'polypeptide(L)'
;SPLDLGFTTLPNRVLMGSMHIGLEEAERGFERMAAFYAERARGGVGLMVTGGIAPSERACSFPGGAKMTTEAEAEQHREITSAVHA
;
A
#
# COMPACT_ATOMS: atom_id res chain seq x y z
N SER A 1 14.60 -10.40 14.45
CA SER A 1 14.72 -11.78 13.94
C SER A 1 13.76 -11.97 12.78
N PRO A 2 14.12 -12.77 11.76
CA PRO A 2 13.23 -13.11 10.65
C PRO A 2 11.92 -13.77 11.11
N LEU A 3 10.89 -13.69 10.27
CA LEU A 3 9.60 -14.35 10.47
C LEU A 3 9.20 -15.11 9.21
N ASP A 4 9.09 -16.42 9.32
CA ASP A 4 8.57 -17.30 8.26
C ASP A 4 7.03 -17.30 8.29
N LEU A 5 6.41 -17.01 7.15
CA LEU A 5 4.95 -17.04 6.96
C LEU A 5 4.48 -18.25 6.15
N GLY A 6 5.37 -19.19 5.83
CA GLY A 6 5.10 -20.40 5.04
C GLY A 6 5.15 -20.20 3.52
N PHE A 7 4.88 -18.99 3.03
CA PHE A 7 4.97 -18.62 1.61
C PHE A 7 6.06 -17.57 1.32
N THR A 8 6.55 -16.90 2.36
CA THR A 8 7.64 -15.92 2.28
C THR A 8 8.26 -15.75 3.67
N THR A 9 9.47 -15.22 3.72
CA THR A 9 10.17 -14.90 4.97
C THR A 9 10.35 -13.40 5.07
N LEU A 10 9.79 -12.79 6.11
CA LEU A 10 10.04 -11.39 6.42
C LEU A 10 11.43 -11.24 7.06
N PRO A 11 12.21 -10.21 6.70
CA PRO A 11 13.55 -10.00 7.24
C PRO A 11 13.53 -9.68 8.75
N ASN A 12 12.42 -9.14 9.24
CA ASN A 12 12.21 -8.77 10.64
C ASN A 12 10.70 -8.73 10.99
N ARG A 13 10.39 -8.34 12.23
CA ARG A 13 9.02 -8.25 12.77
C ARG A 13 8.52 -6.81 12.88
N VAL A 14 9.13 -5.89 12.14
CA VAL A 14 8.69 -4.49 12.08
C VAL A 14 7.60 -4.40 11.02
N LEU A 15 6.40 -4.07 11.48
CA LEU A 15 5.22 -3.95 10.65
C LEU A 15 4.73 -2.50 10.65
N MET A 16 4.45 -1.99 9.47
CA MET A 16 3.67 -0.77 9.30
C MET A 16 2.21 -1.16 9.07
N GLY A 17 1.36 -0.81 10.03
CA GLY A 17 -0.07 -1.13 9.99
C GLY A 17 -0.80 -0.39 8.88
N SER A 18 -2.04 -0.83 8.60
CA SER A 18 -2.91 -0.16 7.64
C SER A 18 -3.15 1.27 8.09
N MET A 19 -2.81 2.23 7.22
CA MET A 19 -2.94 3.66 7.49
C MET A 19 -3.45 4.35 6.23
N HIS A 20 -4.63 4.96 6.31
CA HIS A 20 -5.11 5.89 5.30
C HIS A 20 -4.34 7.20 5.48
N ILE A 21 -3.41 7.49 4.57
CA ILE A 21 -2.47 8.62 4.72
C ILE A 21 -2.93 9.88 3.98
N GLY A 22 -4.11 9.83 3.35
CA GLY A 22 -4.71 10.92 2.58
C GLY A 22 -4.04 11.14 1.23
N LEU A 23 -3.11 10.26 0.84
CA LEU A 23 -2.49 10.27 -0.48
C LEU A 23 -3.30 9.47 -1.50
N GLU A 24 -4.14 8.56 -1.03
CA GLU A 24 -4.97 7.67 -1.83
C GLU A 24 -5.89 8.45 -2.78
N GLU A 25 -6.38 9.62 -2.36
CA GLU A 25 -7.21 10.52 -3.14
C GLU A 25 -6.49 11.79 -3.62
N ALA A 26 -5.21 11.94 -3.30
CA ALA A 26 -4.45 13.12 -3.67
C ALA A 26 -4.08 13.12 -5.17
N GLU A 27 -3.86 14.31 -5.72
CA GLU A 27 -3.27 14.44 -7.05
C GLU A 27 -1.91 13.75 -7.09
N ARG A 28 -1.71 12.87 -8.09
CA ARG A 28 -0.53 11.99 -8.21
C ARG A 28 -0.32 11.14 -6.95
N GLY A 29 -1.42 10.69 -6.33
CA GLY A 29 -1.42 9.90 -5.11
C GLY A 29 -0.53 8.68 -5.15
N PHE A 30 -0.60 7.89 -6.23
CA PHE A 30 0.19 6.66 -6.40
C PHE A 30 1.70 6.89 -6.41
N GLU A 31 2.18 7.89 -7.15
CA GLU A 31 3.60 8.27 -7.17
C GLU A 31 4.07 8.72 -5.78
N ARG A 32 3.26 9.54 -5.10
CA ARG A 32 3.58 10.02 -3.74
C ARG A 32 3.58 8.87 -2.73
N MET A 33 2.65 7.93 -2.86
CA MET A 33 2.61 6.71 -2.06
C MET A 33 3.83 5.83 -2.35
N ALA A 34 4.22 5.67 -3.62
CA ALA A 34 5.39 4.88 -4.01
C ALA A 34 6.66 5.43 -3.35
N ALA A 35 6.88 6.75 -3.42
CA ALA A 35 7.98 7.40 -2.71
C ALA A 35 7.87 7.19 -1.19
N PHE A 36 6.69 7.41 -0.61
CA PHE A 36 6.46 7.26 0.82
C PHE A 36 6.81 5.84 1.30
N TYR A 37 6.24 4.79 0.70
CA TYR A 37 6.46 3.40 1.12
C TYR A 37 7.89 2.93 0.81
N ALA A 38 8.50 3.35 -0.32
CA ALA A 38 9.88 3.02 -0.64
C ALA A 38 10.86 3.54 0.43
N GLU A 39 10.66 4.76 0.96
CA GLU A 39 11.50 5.25 2.06
C GLU A 39 11.39 4.36 3.31
N ARG A 40 10.20 3.82 3.61
CA ARG A 40 10.01 2.91 4.77
C ARG A 40 10.62 1.54 4.52
N ALA A 41 10.60 1.07 3.27
CA ALA A 41 11.24 -0.18 2.87
C ALA A 41 12.75 -0.09 3.10
N ARG A 42 13.37 1.00 2.60
CA ARG A 42 14.79 1.29 2.83
C ARG A 42 15.13 1.49 4.30
N GLY A 43 14.18 2.02 5.08
CA GLY A 43 14.26 2.10 6.54
C GLY A 43 14.16 0.77 7.28
N GLY A 44 13.92 -0.34 6.58
CA GLY A 44 13.95 -1.69 7.14
C GLY A 44 12.61 -2.21 7.65
N VAL A 45 11.47 -1.63 7.26
CA VAL A 45 10.16 -2.21 7.58
C VAL A 45 9.99 -3.53 6.83
N GLY A 46 9.68 -4.61 7.56
CA GLY A 46 9.58 -5.96 7.01
C GLY A 46 8.24 -6.28 6.35
N LEU A 47 7.14 -5.65 6.79
CA LEU A 47 5.81 -5.79 6.19
C LEU A 47 5.05 -4.46 6.27
N MET A 48 4.40 -4.09 5.18
CA MET A 48 3.56 -2.89 5.09
C MET A 48 2.15 -3.27 4.66
N VAL A 49 1.16 -2.74 5.36
CA VAL A 49 -0.24 -2.80 4.95
C VAL A 49 -0.65 -1.39 4.54
N THR A 50 -1.18 -1.21 3.34
CA THR A 50 -1.53 0.12 2.81
C THR A 50 -2.80 0.68 3.46
N GLY A 51 -3.17 1.90 3.09
CA GLY A 51 -4.46 2.50 3.45
C GLY A 51 -5.67 1.77 2.88
N GLY A 52 -6.85 2.21 3.31
CA GLY A 52 -8.12 1.58 2.96
C GLY A 52 -8.47 1.82 1.49
N ILE A 53 -8.68 0.73 0.75
CA ILE A 53 -9.14 0.77 -0.63
C ILE A 53 -10.44 -0.01 -0.71
N ALA A 54 -11.53 0.67 -1.06
CA ALA A 54 -12.86 0.08 -1.03
C ALA A 54 -13.07 -0.97 -2.14
N PRO A 55 -13.70 -2.13 -1.85
CA PRO A 55 -13.99 -3.16 -2.86
C PRO A 55 -15.25 -2.86 -3.68
N SER A 56 -15.98 -1.80 -3.36
CA SER A 56 -17.16 -1.33 -4.10
C SER A 56 -17.40 0.14 -3.78
N GLU A 57 -18.15 0.85 -4.62
CA GLU A 57 -18.54 2.25 -4.36
C GLU A 57 -19.32 2.40 -3.05
N ARG A 58 -20.14 1.41 -2.69
CA ARG A 58 -20.92 1.42 -1.44
C ARG A 58 -20.05 1.26 -0.18
N ALA A 59 -18.85 0.72 -0.34
CA ALA A 59 -17.91 0.51 0.76
C ALA A 59 -16.95 1.70 0.95
N CYS A 60 -16.97 2.71 0.06
CA CYS A 60 -16.20 3.93 0.24
C CYS A 60 -16.69 4.68 1.48
N SER A 61 -15.76 5.14 2.32
CA SER A 61 -16.09 5.89 3.54
C SER A 61 -16.69 7.27 3.24
N PHE A 62 -16.48 7.79 2.02
CA PHE A 62 -17.07 9.03 1.51
C PHE A 62 -17.21 8.95 -0.02
N PRO A 63 -18.11 9.75 -0.63
CA PRO A 63 -18.27 9.79 -2.09
C PRO A 63 -16.95 10.13 -2.79
N GLY A 64 -16.52 9.26 -3.70
CA GLY A 64 -15.27 9.43 -4.44
C GLY A 64 -14.00 8.97 -3.71
N GLY A 65 -14.12 8.31 -2.55
CA GLY A 65 -12.97 7.71 -1.86
C GLY A 65 -12.31 6.59 -2.66
N ALA A 66 -11.03 6.32 -2.37
CA ALA A 66 -10.25 5.35 -3.12
C ALA A 66 -10.87 3.94 -3.11
N LYS A 67 -10.85 3.30 -4.28
CA LYS A 67 -11.47 2.00 -4.50
C LYS A 67 -10.68 1.16 -5.50
N MET A 68 -10.90 -0.15 -5.42
CA MET A 68 -10.38 -1.13 -6.37
C MET A 68 -11.53 -2.04 -6.77
N THR A 69 -12.25 -1.57 -7.79
CA THR A 69 -13.44 -2.22 -8.36
C THR A 69 -13.21 -2.71 -9.79
N THR A 70 -12.11 -2.29 -10.41
CA THR A 70 -11.72 -2.63 -11.77
C THR A 70 -10.22 -2.98 -11.83
N GLU A 71 -9.81 -3.73 -12.85
CA GLU A 71 -8.40 -4.04 -13.08
C GLU A 71 -7.55 -2.79 -13.37
N ALA A 72 -8.13 -1.79 -14.04
CA ALA A 72 -7.44 -0.53 -14.32
C ALA A 72 -7.11 0.25 -13.04
N GLU A 73 -7.99 0.22 -12.04
CA GLU A 73 -7.71 0.80 -10.71
C GLU A 73 -6.62 0.00 -10.00
N ALA A 74 -6.67 -1.34 -10.07
CA ALA A 74 -5.63 -2.19 -9.48
C ALA A 74 -4.25 -1.96 -10.13
N GLU A 75 -4.19 -1.71 -11.43
CA GLU A 75 -2.96 -1.45 -12.18
C GLU A 75 -2.19 -0.24 -11.62
N GLN A 76 -2.89 0.80 -11.19
CA GLN A 76 -2.28 2.02 -10.65
C GLN A 76 -1.44 1.73 -9.38
N HIS A 77 -1.79 0.71 -8.62
CA HIS A 77 -1.04 0.31 -7.42
C HIS A 77 0.30 -0.37 -7.73
N ARG A 78 0.56 -0.79 -8.98
CA ARG A 78 1.83 -1.46 -9.32
C ARG A 78 3.03 -0.54 -9.09
N GLU A 79 2.89 0.76 -9.30
CA GLU A 79 3.96 1.72 -9.05
C GLU A 79 4.46 1.65 -7.59
N ILE A 80 3.52 1.51 -6.65
CA ILE A 80 3.83 1.39 -5.22
C ILE A 80 4.58 0.09 -4.94
N THR A 81 4.08 -1.04 -5.42
CA THR A 81 4.70 -2.35 -5.13
C THR A 81 6.05 -2.51 -5.82
N SER A 82 6.22 -1.97 -7.03
CA SER A 82 7.50 -1.89 -7.72
C SER A 82 8.52 -1.06 -6.93
N ALA A 83 8.12 0.10 -6.40
CA ALA A 83 9.02 0.96 -5.63
C ALA A 83 9.44 0.36 -4.28
N VAL A 84 8.56 -0.43 -3.63
CA VAL A 84 8.86 -1.12 -2.38
C VAL A 84 9.81 -2.30 -2.55
N HIS A 85 9.77 -2.97 -3.71
CA HIS A 85 10.58 -4.16 -4.00
C HIS A 85 11.88 -3.89 -4.78
N ALA A 86 12.16 -2.64 -5.15
CA ALA A 86 13.39 -2.22 -5.83
C ALA A 86 14.59 -2.21 -4.87
#